data_AF-A0A936ST94-F1
#
_entry.id   AF-A0A936ST94-F1
#
_cell.length_a   1.000
_cell.length_b   1.000
_cell.length_c   1.000
_cell.angle_alpha   90.00
_cell.angle_beta   90.00
_cell.angle_gamma   90.00
#
_symmetry.space_group_name_H-M   'P 1'
#
loop_
_entity.id
_entity.type
_entity.pdbx_description
1 polymer ?
#
loop_
_entity_poly.entity_id
_entity_poly.type
_entity_poly.pdbx_seq_one_letter_code
_entity_poly.pdbx_strand_id
1 'polypeptide(L)'
;MVFAANESLITRVSGAGAAKQKKLQDPTTRTREALAAAVKAELNAPIIPGEITTVGGDIEVFKGRETKDLTVKNLGDRPIQVGSHCHFFESNRALKFDREQAFGFRLAIPAGTAVRFEPGEVKKVALVALAGNRLAQGV
;
A
#
# COMPACT_ATOMS: atom_id res chain seq x y z
N MET A 1 -18.31 20.94 19.66
CA MET A 1 -17.38 21.82 18.93
C MET A 1 -16.37 20.92 18.25
N VAL A 2 -16.50 20.80 16.92
CA VAL A 2 -15.91 19.75 16.06
C VAL A 2 -14.45 20.11 15.75
N PHE A 3 -13.52 19.18 15.92
CA PHE A 3 -12.15 19.30 15.40
C PHE A 3 -11.91 18.26 14.30
N ALA A 4 -11.34 18.78 13.22
CA ALA A 4 -11.28 18.22 11.89
C ALA A 4 -10.46 16.92 11.79
N ALA A 5 -11.04 15.94 11.10
CA ALA A 5 -10.30 14.81 10.55
C ALA A 5 -9.56 15.26 9.29
N ASN A 6 -8.23 15.09 9.29
CA ASN A 6 -7.36 15.44 8.18
C ASN A 6 -7.20 14.21 7.26
N GLU A 7 -8.09 14.09 6.27
CA GLU A 7 -7.88 13.26 5.09
C GLU A 7 -6.93 14.01 4.13
N SER A 8 -5.78 13.42 3.78
CA SER A 8 -5.23 13.42 2.41
C SER A 8 -3.75 13.02 2.37
N LEU A 9 -3.50 11.76 2.01
CA LEU A 9 -2.27 11.36 1.31
C LEU A 9 -2.68 10.53 0.09
N ILE A 10 -3.24 11.24 -0.90
CA ILE A 10 -3.40 10.74 -2.26
C ILE A 10 -2.81 11.81 -3.17
N THR A 11 -1.68 11.49 -3.81
CA THR A 11 -1.01 12.33 -4.80
C THR A 11 -1.95 12.57 -5.98
N ARG A 12 -2.49 13.80 -6.10
CA ARG A 12 -3.28 14.24 -7.26
C ARG A 12 -2.36 14.87 -8.29
N VAL A 13 -2.29 14.28 -9.49
CA VAL A 13 -1.79 14.96 -10.69
C VAL A 13 -3.00 15.51 -11.45
N SER A 14 -3.10 16.83 -11.48
CA SER A 14 -4.19 17.59 -12.13
C SER A 14 -3.92 17.77 -13.62
N GLY A 15 -4.81 17.25 -14.46
CA GLY A 15 -4.95 17.63 -15.87
C GLY A 15 -6.39 18.12 -16.10
N ALA A 16 -6.52 19.39 -16.48
CA ALA A 16 -7.79 20.04 -16.78
C ALA A 16 -8.31 19.65 -18.17
N GLY A 17 -9.59 19.26 -18.27
CA GLY A 17 -10.27 18.98 -19.53
C GLY A 17 -11.78 18.92 -19.35
N ALA A 18 -12.49 19.80 -20.04
CA ALA A 18 -13.91 20.12 -19.85
C ALA A 18 -14.88 18.94 -20.08
N ALA A 19 -15.93 18.91 -19.25
CA ALA A 19 -17.05 17.99 -19.33
C ALA A 19 -17.94 18.24 -20.56
N LYS A 20 -18.27 17.17 -21.29
CA LYS A 20 -19.51 17.07 -22.08
C LYS A 20 -20.24 15.80 -21.64
N GLN A 21 -21.42 16.00 -21.04
CA GLN A 21 -22.34 14.94 -20.63
C GLN A 21 -22.69 14.04 -21.82
N LYS A 22 -22.46 12.74 -21.68
CA LYS A 22 -23.09 11.72 -22.54
C LYS A 22 -24.02 10.89 -21.67
N LYS A 23 -25.30 10.97 -22.05
CA LYS A 23 -26.48 10.25 -21.57
C LYS A 23 -26.15 8.85 -21.05
N LEU A 24 -26.53 8.61 -19.80
CA LEU A 24 -26.64 7.28 -19.18
C LEU A 24 -27.62 6.44 -20.02
N GLN A 25 -27.12 5.39 -20.66
CA GLN A 25 -27.93 4.37 -21.34
C GLN A 25 -27.85 3.08 -20.51
N ASP A 26 -29.00 2.45 -20.31
CA ASP A 26 -29.22 1.26 -19.48
C ASP A 26 -28.25 0.09 -19.78
N PRO A 27 -27.81 -0.67 -18.77
CA PRO A 27 -26.70 -1.62 -18.90
C PRO A 27 -27.02 -3.00 -19.53
N THR A 28 -28.21 -3.26 -20.08
CA THR A 28 -28.66 -4.67 -20.25
C THR A 28 -28.97 -5.18 -21.68
N THR A 29 -28.55 -4.51 -22.76
CA THR A 29 -28.74 -5.08 -24.12
C THR A 29 -27.49 -4.94 -24.99
N ARG A 30 -26.55 -5.89 -24.89
CA ARG A 30 -25.49 -6.06 -25.92
C ARG A 30 -26.08 -6.85 -27.09
N THR A 31 -26.14 -6.25 -28.29
CA THR A 31 -26.60 -6.92 -29.51
C THR A 31 -25.68 -8.09 -29.88
N ARG A 32 -26.21 -9.16 -30.49
CA ARG A 32 -25.45 -10.37 -30.90
C ARG A 32 -24.23 -10.05 -31.77
N GLU A 33 -24.34 -9.02 -32.61
CA GLU A 33 -23.25 -8.54 -33.46
C GLU A 33 -22.08 -7.94 -32.65
N ALA A 34 -22.37 -7.20 -31.58
CA ALA A 34 -21.35 -6.66 -30.69
C ALA A 34 -20.63 -7.76 -29.89
N LEU A 35 -21.36 -8.81 -29.49
CA LEU A 35 -20.77 -9.99 -28.84
C LEU A 35 -19.89 -10.79 -29.81
N ALA A 36 -20.35 -10.99 -31.05
CA ALA A 36 -19.59 -11.69 -32.09
C ALA A 36 -18.32 -10.92 -32.50
N ALA A 37 -18.38 -9.58 -32.54
CA ALA A 37 -17.22 -8.73 -32.80
C ALA A 37 -16.20 -8.77 -31.65
N ALA A 38 -16.65 -8.74 -30.40
CA ALA A 38 -15.78 -8.87 -29.23
C ALA A 38 -15.09 -10.24 -29.16
N VAL A 39 -15.84 -11.31 -29.41
CA VAL A 39 -15.31 -12.69 -29.44
C VAL A 39 -14.30 -12.87 -30.59
N LYS A 40 -14.60 -12.34 -31.79
CA LYS A 40 -13.67 -12.38 -32.93
C LYS A 40 -12.39 -11.56 -32.68
N ALA A 41 -12.48 -10.47 -31.91
CA ALA A 41 -11.33 -9.68 -31.50
C ALA A 41 -10.46 -10.43 -30.48
N GLU A 42 -11.05 -11.11 -29.50
CA GLU A 42 -10.32 -11.96 -28.54
C GLU A 42 -9.65 -13.16 -29.22
N LEU A 43 -10.31 -13.80 -30.19
CA LEU A 43 -9.74 -14.94 -30.96
C LEU A 43 -8.59 -14.54 -31.90
N ASN A 44 -8.53 -13.28 -32.31
CA ASN A 44 -7.44 -12.75 -33.15
C ASN A 44 -6.29 -12.16 -32.32
N ALA A 45 -6.40 -12.11 -30.99
CA ALA A 45 -5.32 -11.65 -30.14
C ALA A 45 -4.17 -12.66 -30.17
N PRO A 46 -2.91 -12.22 -30.35
CA PRO A 46 -1.78 -13.12 -30.27
C PRO A 46 -1.72 -13.75 -28.88
N ILE A 47 -1.65 -15.07 -28.80
CA ILE A 47 -1.46 -15.78 -27.54
C ILE A 47 -0.05 -15.45 -27.02
N ILE A 48 0.04 -14.94 -25.79
CA ILE A 48 1.31 -14.63 -25.12
C ILE A 48 1.52 -15.65 -23.99
N PRO A 49 2.38 -16.68 -24.17
CA PRO A 49 2.66 -17.65 -23.13
C PRO A 49 3.22 -16.97 -21.86
N GLY A 50 2.53 -17.18 -20.74
CA GLY A 50 2.93 -16.59 -19.45
C GLY A 50 2.37 -15.19 -19.16
N GLU A 51 1.48 -14.66 -20.01
CA GLU A 51 0.78 -13.42 -19.70
C GLU A 51 -0.12 -13.57 -18.46
N ILE A 52 -0.09 -12.55 -17.60
CA ILE A 52 -0.99 -12.44 -16.45
C ILE A 52 -1.92 -11.26 -16.67
N THR A 53 -3.17 -11.54 -17.01
CA THR A 53 -4.22 -10.52 -17.09
C THR A 53 -4.75 -10.25 -15.69
N THR A 54 -4.52 -9.05 -15.17
CA THR A 54 -5.05 -8.62 -13.87
C THR A 54 -6.33 -7.82 -14.06
N VAL A 55 -7.23 -7.89 -13.08
CA VAL A 55 -8.33 -6.94 -13.00
C VAL A 55 -7.79 -5.61 -12.50
N GLY A 56 -8.30 -4.50 -13.04
CA GLY A 56 -8.00 -3.18 -12.50
C GLY A 56 -8.57 -3.03 -11.08
N GLY A 57 -7.81 -2.38 -10.20
CA GLY A 57 -8.23 -2.08 -8.83
C GLY A 57 -7.06 -2.05 -7.86
N ASP A 58 -7.32 -1.53 -6.67
CA ASP A 58 -6.35 -1.50 -5.56
C ASP A 58 -6.58 -2.65 -4.60
N ILE A 59 -5.50 -3.18 -4.03
CA ILE A 59 -5.56 -4.21 -2.99
C ILE A 59 -5.50 -3.53 -1.62
N GLU A 60 -6.61 -3.58 -0.89
CA GLU A 60 -6.66 -3.09 0.49
C GLU A 60 -5.84 -4.03 1.40
N VAL A 61 -4.77 -3.50 1.99
CA VAL A 61 -3.90 -4.21 2.93
C VAL A 61 -4.16 -3.74 4.37
N PHE A 62 -3.93 -4.64 5.33
CA PHE A 62 -4.04 -4.38 6.78
C PHE A 62 -5.44 -4.01 7.30
N LYS A 63 -6.50 -4.21 6.51
CA LYS A 63 -7.89 -3.96 6.94
C LYS A 63 -8.20 -4.59 8.30
N GLY A 64 -8.82 -3.78 9.17
CA GLY A 64 -9.24 -4.21 10.51
C GLY A 64 -8.10 -4.45 11.51
N ARG A 65 -6.85 -4.12 11.17
CA ARG A 65 -5.73 -4.20 12.11
C ARG A 65 -5.43 -2.85 12.74
N GLU A 66 -4.98 -2.88 13.99
CA GLU A 66 -4.47 -1.70 14.68
C GLU A 66 -3.20 -1.20 13.98
N THR A 67 -3.20 0.10 13.65
CA THR A 67 -2.07 0.79 13.04
C THR A 67 -1.64 1.99 13.86
N LYS A 68 -0.33 2.29 13.85
CA LYS A 68 0.26 3.43 14.56
C LYS A 68 1.26 4.14 13.67
N ASP A 69 1.30 5.46 13.79
CA ASP A 69 2.30 6.29 13.13
C ASP A 69 3.41 6.66 14.11
N LEU A 70 4.66 6.38 13.75
CA LEU A 70 5.82 6.78 14.54
C LEU A 70 6.82 7.57 13.71
N THR A 71 7.40 8.59 14.33
CA THR A 71 8.54 9.32 13.76
C THR A 71 9.83 8.65 14.22
N VAL A 72 10.66 8.24 13.26
CA VAL A 72 11.89 7.49 13.50
C VAL A 72 13.06 8.29 12.96
N LYS A 73 14.10 8.45 13.78
CA LYS A 73 15.35 9.14 13.41
C LYS A 73 16.52 8.18 13.45
N ASN A 74 17.33 8.14 12.39
CA ASN A 74 18.61 7.45 12.44
C ASN A 74 19.67 8.37 13.04
N LEU A 75 20.19 8.02 14.22
CA LEU A 75 21.30 8.73 14.86
C LEU A 75 22.67 8.14 14.53
N GLY A 76 22.71 7.02 13.81
CA GLY A 76 23.94 6.37 13.38
C GLY A 76 24.61 7.10 12.21
N ASP A 77 25.86 6.72 11.98
CA ASP A 77 26.70 7.14 10.85
C ASP A 77 26.51 6.27 9.60
N ARG A 78 25.76 5.17 9.73
CA ARG A 78 25.52 4.17 8.68
C ARG A 78 24.04 4.09 8.33
N PRO A 79 23.72 3.76 7.07
CA PRO A 79 22.34 3.52 6.67
C PRO A 79 21.79 2.27 7.34
N ILE A 80 20.52 2.33 7.72
CA ILE A 80 19.81 1.24 8.39
C ILE A 80 18.58 0.89 7.57
N GLN A 81 18.34 -0.40 7.35
CA GLN A 81 17.18 -0.89 6.61
C GLN A 81 16.40 -1.88 7.48
N VAL A 82 15.09 -1.67 7.59
CA VAL A 82 14.19 -2.50 8.40
C VAL A 82 13.14 -3.13 7.49
N GLY A 83 13.02 -4.45 7.53
CA GLY A 83 12.09 -5.21 6.71
C GLY A 83 10.64 -5.21 7.22
N SER A 84 9.71 -5.55 6.33
CA SER A 84 8.25 -5.59 6.58
C SER A 84 7.79 -6.44 7.77
N HIS A 85 8.52 -7.51 8.12
CA HIS A 85 8.13 -8.50 9.14
C HIS A 85 9.05 -8.52 10.37
N CYS A 86 10.00 -7.59 10.45
CA CYS A 86 10.80 -7.41 11.66
C CYS A 86 9.94 -6.83 12.78
N HIS A 87 10.13 -7.31 14.02
CA HIS A 87 9.52 -6.68 15.19
C HIS A 87 10.17 -5.31 15.40
N PHE A 88 9.38 -4.24 15.18
CA PHE A 88 9.94 -2.89 15.11
C PHE A 88 10.58 -2.44 16.43
N PHE A 89 10.09 -2.94 17.56
CA PHE A 89 10.69 -2.74 18.89
C PHE A 89 12.16 -3.19 18.97
N GLU A 90 12.50 -4.29 18.31
CA GLU A 90 13.82 -4.93 18.35
C GLU A 90 14.76 -4.39 17.26
N SER A 91 14.31 -3.39 16.49
CA SER A 91 15.12 -2.74 15.47
C SER A 91 16.36 -2.05 16.07
N ASN A 92 17.34 -1.77 15.19
CA ASN A 92 18.65 -1.24 15.55
C ASN A 92 18.60 -0.09 16.57
N ARG A 93 19.46 -0.16 17.60
CA ARG A 93 19.56 0.81 18.71
C ARG A 93 19.88 2.24 18.26
N ALA A 94 20.52 2.41 17.10
CA ALA A 94 20.80 3.72 16.51
C ALA A 94 19.54 4.43 15.99
N LEU A 95 18.43 3.71 15.79
CA LEU A 95 17.13 4.31 15.48
C LEU A 95 16.46 4.82 16.76
N LYS A 96 16.21 6.12 16.80
CA LYS A 96 15.50 6.81 17.89
C LYS A 96 14.03 6.98 17.53
N PHE A 97 13.18 6.38 18.34
CA PHE A 97 11.71 6.44 18.29
C PHE A 97 11.15 6.01 19.64
N ASP A 98 9.83 6.10 19.81
CA ASP A 98 9.14 5.56 20.98
C ASP A 98 9.05 4.03 20.88
N ARG A 99 9.91 3.34 21.64
CA ARG A 99 9.96 1.87 21.61
C ARG A 99 8.73 1.25 22.25
N GLU A 100 8.22 1.79 23.35
CA GLU A 100 7.05 1.21 24.02
C GLU A 100 5.84 1.16 23.08
N GLN A 101 5.64 2.21 22.28
CA GLN A 101 4.58 2.24 21.27
C GLN A 101 4.77 1.23 20.12
N ALA A 102 6.01 0.83 19.84
CA ALA A 102 6.36 -0.14 18.79
C ALA A 102 6.30 -1.61 19.25
N PHE A 103 6.04 -1.88 20.53
CA PHE A 103 5.98 -3.25 21.05
C PHE A 103 4.79 -4.04 20.49
N GLY A 104 5.04 -5.22 19.92
CA GLY A 104 4.04 -6.01 19.21
C GLY A 104 3.65 -5.47 17.82
N PHE A 105 4.43 -4.57 17.21
CA PHE A 105 4.16 -4.01 15.89
C PHE A 105 5.29 -4.28 14.87
N ARG A 106 4.93 -4.26 13.59
CA ARG A 106 5.85 -4.32 12.44
C ARG A 106 5.52 -3.23 11.42
N LEU A 107 6.38 -2.98 10.44
CA LEU A 107 6.12 -1.98 9.40
C LEU A 107 4.86 -2.33 8.58
N ALA A 108 3.97 -1.35 8.40
CA ALA A 108 2.77 -1.44 7.58
C ALA A 108 3.10 -1.21 6.09
N ILE A 109 3.99 -2.03 5.55
CA ILE A 109 4.45 -1.98 4.15
C ILE A 109 4.23 -3.35 3.48
N PRO A 110 4.20 -3.41 2.13
CA PRO A 110 4.03 -4.68 1.41
C PRO A 110 5.05 -5.74 1.85
N ALA A 111 4.62 -6.99 1.89
CA ALA A 111 5.47 -8.11 2.30
C ALA A 111 6.71 -8.21 1.39
N GLY A 112 7.86 -8.54 1.98
CA GLY A 112 9.14 -8.61 1.25
C GLY A 112 9.83 -7.26 1.02
N THR A 113 9.17 -6.13 1.27
CA THR A 113 9.79 -4.81 1.17
C THR A 113 10.43 -4.37 2.50
N ALA A 114 11.16 -3.25 2.46
CA ALA A 114 11.84 -2.66 3.60
C ALA A 114 11.85 -1.12 3.53
N VAL A 115 11.97 -0.47 4.68
CA VAL A 115 12.20 0.98 4.77
C VAL A 115 13.67 1.21 5.09
N ARG A 116 14.28 2.10 4.32
CA ARG A 116 15.66 2.55 4.50
C ARG A 116 15.69 3.91 5.20
N PHE A 117 16.63 4.06 6.13
CA PHE A 117 16.92 5.27 6.88
C PHE A 117 18.37 5.66 6.65
N GLU A 118 18.60 6.78 5.98
CA GLU A 118 19.94 7.35 5.82
C GLU A 118 20.47 7.93 7.15
N PRO A 119 21.80 8.08 7.32
CA PRO A 119 22.37 8.72 8.51
C PRO A 119 21.76 10.11 8.77
N GLY A 120 21.26 10.35 9.98
CA GLY A 120 20.62 11.61 10.36
C GLY A 120 19.16 11.80 9.89
N GLU A 121 18.66 10.93 9.02
CA GLU A 121 17.31 11.05 8.43
C GLU A 121 16.22 10.88 9.50
N VAL A 122 15.17 11.69 9.40
CA VAL A 122 13.93 11.57 10.17
C VAL A 122 12.80 11.22 9.22
N LYS A 123 12.09 10.12 9.50
CA LYS A 123 11.00 9.63 8.66
C LYS A 123 9.83 9.18 9.50
N LYS A 124 8.63 9.54 9.07
CA LYS A 124 7.38 9.04 9.64
C LYS A 124 7.06 7.69 9.00
N VAL A 125 6.84 6.66 9.80
CA VAL A 125 6.50 5.30 9.35
C VAL A 125 5.20 4.84 9.98
N ALA A 126 4.42 4.10 9.20
CA ALA A 126 3.23 3.41 9.69
C ALA A 126 3.61 2.00 10.15
N LEU A 127 3.09 1.62 11.31
CA LEU A 127 3.22 0.32 11.92
C LEU A 127 1.86 -0.37 11.97
N VAL A 128 1.86 -1.70 11.94
CA VAL A 128 0.68 -2.56 12.06
C VAL A 128 0.94 -3.62 13.13
N ALA A 129 -0.08 -3.94 13.93
CA ALA A 129 0.04 -4.95 14.97
C ALA A 129 0.40 -6.33 14.39
N LEU A 130 1.27 -7.07 15.08
CA LEU A 130 1.50 -8.49 14.82
C LEU A 130 0.18 -9.27 14.99
N ALA A 131 -0.01 -10.26 14.12
CA ALA A 131 -1.19 -11.13 14.12
C ALA A 131 -0.81 -12.54 14.64
N GLY A 132 -1.76 -13.47 14.60
CA GLY A 132 -1.56 -14.83 15.14
C GLY A 132 -1.40 -14.82 16.66
N ASN A 133 -0.46 -15.61 17.17
CA ASN A 133 -0.18 -15.70 18.62
C ASN A 133 0.54 -14.47 19.19
N ARG A 134 0.83 -13.46 18.36
CA ARG A 134 1.52 -12.21 18.74
C ARG A 134 2.84 -12.44 19.48
N LEU A 135 3.55 -13.49 19.09
CA LEU A 135 4.79 -13.92 19.71
C LEU A 135 5.95 -13.61 18.76
N ALA A 136 6.85 -12.72 19.19
CA ALA A 136 8.08 -12.39 18.49
C ALA A 136 9.25 -13.20 19.10
N GLN A 137 10.04 -13.85 18.25
CA GLN A 137 11.19 -14.67 18.67
C GLN A 137 12.40 -14.35 17.78
N GLY A 138 13.53 -14.03 18.41
CA GLY A 138 14.85 -14.08 17.79
C GLY A 138 15.13 -13.00 16.74
N VAL A 139 14.93 -11.72 17.08
CA VAL A 139 15.43 -10.58 16.28
C VAL A 139 16.74 -10.04 16.83
#